data_AF-A0A920EBS8-F1
#
_entry.id   AF-A0A920EBS8-F1
#
_cell.length_a   1.000
_cell.length_b   1.000
_cell.length_c   1.000
_cell.angle_alpha   90.00
_cell.angle_beta   90.00
_cell.angle_gamma   90.00
#
_symmetry.space_group_name_H-M   'P 1'
#
loop_
_entity.id
_entity.type
_entity.pdbx_description
1 polymer ?
#
loop_
_entity_poly.entity_id
_entity_poly.type
_entity_poly.pdbx_seq_one_letter_code
_entity_poly.pdbx_strand_id
1 'polypeptide(L)'
;MKLETGVLASLANGAVVVSVGKTTVLVTATANKSAKPGTDFFPLTVDFEERSYAAGKIPGSFFRREGRASESAILACRLTDRPLRPLFPDGFRNDVHIVATILGADQENPNDVPAINAASAHCVFLIFLSRDLLAASE
;
A
#
# COMPACT_ATOMS: atom_id res chain seq x y z
N MET A 1 -16.61 4.36 7.20
CA MET A 1 -15.48 3.80 6.43
C MET A 1 -16.01 2.67 5.57
N LYS A 2 -15.72 2.69 4.28
CA LYS A 2 -16.15 1.69 3.28
C LYS A 2 -14.89 1.07 2.67
N LEU A 3 -14.90 -0.24 2.48
CA LEU A 3 -13.83 -0.99 1.81
C LEU A 3 -14.41 -1.64 0.56
N GLU A 4 -13.75 -1.45 -0.57
CA GLU A 4 -14.12 -2.02 -1.86
C GLU A 4 -12.90 -2.73 -2.47
N THR A 5 -13.13 -3.84 -3.17
CA THR A 5 -12.08 -4.59 -3.85
C THR A 5 -12.63 -5.16 -5.17
N GLY A 6 -11.74 -5.56 -6.09
CA GLY A 6 -12.09 -6.21 -7.35
C GLY A 6 -12.42 -5.28 -8.52
N VAL A 7 -12.48 -3.97 -8.31
CA VAL A 7 -12.81 -2.99 -9.38
C VAL A 7 -11.55 -2.34 -9.97
N LEU A 8 -10.61 -1.92 -9.13
CA LEU A 8 -9.39 -1.22 -9.54
C LEU A 8 -8.16 -2.11 -9.36
N ALA A 9 -7.14 -1.90 -10.21
CA ALA A 9 -5.84 -2.56 -10.14
C ALA A 9 -5.92 -4.11 -10.07
N SER A 10 -6.71 -4.71 -10.96
CA SER A 10 -6.94 -6.17 -11.03
C SER A 10 -5.70 -7.02 -11.33
N LEU A 11 -4.62 -6.40 -11.80
CA LEU A 11 -3.34 -7.08 -12.06
C LEU A 11 -2.42 -7.12 -10.84
N ALA A 12 -2.71 -6.33 -9.80
CA ALA A 12 -2.00 -6.44 -8.54
C ALA A 12 -2.42 -7.73 -7.83
N ASN A 13 -1.55 -8.29 -6.99
CA ASN A 13 -1.89 -9.47 -6.19
C ASN A 13 -3.10 -9.20 -5.27
N GLY A 14 -3.32 -7.94 -4.89
CA GLY A 14 -4.61 -7.47 -4.43
C GLY A 14 -4.72 -5.95 -4.57
N ALA A 15 -5.94 -5.45 -4.44
CA ALA A 15 -6.21 -4.01 -4.42
C ALA A 15 -7.44 -3.74 -3.55
N VAL A 16 -7.34 -2.74 -2.69
CA VAL A 16 -8.43 -2.30 -1.81
C VAL A 16 -8.57 -0.78 -1.93
N VAL A 17 -9.77 -0.34 -2.23
CA VAL A 17 -10.15 1.07 -2.17
C VAL A 17 -10.84 1.29 -0.83
N VAL A 18 -10.34 2.24 -0.05
CA VAL A 18 -10.96 2.67 1.19
C VAL A 18 -11.52 4.07 1.04
N SER A 19 -12.74 4.27 1.51
CA SER A 19 -13.38 5.58 1.54
C SER A 19 -13.89 5.93 2.94
N VAL A 20 -13.58 7.14 3.38
CA VAL A 20 -14.10 7.75 4.61
C VAL A 20 -14.59 9.15 4.27
N GLY A 21 -15.90 9.39 4.37
CA GLY A 21 -16.48 10.65 3.92
C GLY A 21 -16.26 10.83 2.42
N LYS A 22 -15.49 11.87 2.04
CA LYS A 22 -15.06 12.10 0.66
C LYS A 22 -13.57 11.79 0.44
N THR A 23 -12.85 11.40 1.49
CA THR A 23 -11.47 10.92 1.38
C THR A 23 -11.46 9.49 0.86
N THR A 24 -10.72 9.25 -0.21
CA THR A 24 -10.59 7.93 -0.87
C THR A 24 -9.14 7.61 -1.12
N VAL A 25 -8.71 6.41 -0.75
CA VAL A 25 -7.34 5.92 -0.92
C VAL A 25 -7.38 4.56 -1.60
N LEU A 26 -6.58 4.38 -2.64
CA LEU A 26 -6.33 3.09 -3.27
C LEU A 26 -5.06 2.50 -2.68
N VAL A 27 -5.17 1.32 -2.09
CA VAL A 27 -4.02 0.57 -1.60
C VAL A 27 -3.86 -0.69 -2.43
N THR A 28 -2.69 -0.80 -3.06
CA THR A 28 -2.30 -1.99 -3.83
C THR A 28 -1.09 -2.61 -3.18
N ALA A 29 -1.01 -3.93 -3.17
CA ALA A 29 0.27 -4.58 -2.93
C ALA A 29 0.53 -5.71 -3.91
N THR A 30 1.82 -5.85 -4.19
CA THR A 30 2.37 -6.81 -5.10
C THR A 30 3.46 -7.60 -4.39
N ALA A 31 3.51 -8.89 -4.67
CA ALA A 31 4.56 -9.77 -4.20
C ALA A 31 5.20 -10.45 -5.40
N ASN A 32 6.53 -10.53 -5.40
CA ASN A 32 7.21 -11.34 -6.39
C ASN A 32 6.93 -12.84 -6.15
N LYS A 33 6.91 -13.63 -7.23
CA LYS A 33 6.67 -15.09 -7.14
C LYS A 33 7.84 -15.82 -6.49
N SER A 34 9.06 -15.34 -6.75
CA SER A 34 10.30 -15.94 -6.22
C SER A 34 11.08 -14.92 -5.41
N ALA A 35 11.71 -15.40 -4.34
CA ALA A 35 12.68 -14.62 -3.59
C ALA A 35 13.87 -14.21 -4.47
N LYS A 36 14.40 -13.00 -4.26
CA LYS A 36 15.62 -12.56 -4.94
C LYS A 36 16.82 -13.33 -4.37
N PRO A 37 17.72 -13.87 -5.23
CA PRO A 37 18.89 -14.60 -4.77
C PRO A 37 19.81 -13.70 -3.94
N GLY A 38 20.27 -14.20 -2.79
CA GLY A 38 21.18 -13.47 -1.90
C GLY A 38 20.52 -12.49 -0.93
N THR A 39 19.20 -12.58 -0.73
CA THR A 39 18.50 -11.72 0.25
C THR A 39 18.37 -12.42 1.60
N ASP A 40 19.09 -11.91 2.61
CA ASP A 40 19.07 -12.46 3.98
C ASP A 40 17.98 -11.83 4.87
N PHE A 41 17.26 -10.82 4.37
CA PHE A 41 16.21 -10.10 5.10
C PHE A 41 14.89 -10.07 4.31
N PHE A 42 13.78 -9.79 5.00
CA PHE A 42 12.47 -9.62 4.36
C PHE A 42 12.36 -8.23 3.69
N PRO A 43 12.33 -8.16 2.33
CA PRO A 43 12.21 -6.91 1.62
C PRO A 43 10.73 -6.50 1.55
N LEU A 44 10.36 -5.58 2.44
CA LEU A 44 9.07 -4.90 2.45
C LEU A 44 9.28 -3.42 2.20
N THR A 45 8.67 -2.91 1.14
CA THR A 45 8.64 -1.49 0.79
C THR A 45 7.21 -0.99 0.88
N VAL A 46 7.02 0.14 1.55
CA VAL A 46 5.74 0.83 1.65
C VAL A 46 5.90 2.24 1.14
N ASP A 47 5.15 2.60 0.11
CA ASP A 47 5.10 3.94 -0.46
C ASP A 47 3.73 4.57 -0.26
N PHE A 48 3.74 5.86 0.03
CA PHE A 48 2.54 6.66 0.24
C PHE A 48 2.57 7.83 -0.75
N GLU A 49 1.68 7.77 -1.75
CA GLU A 49 1.59 8.75 -2.83
C GLU A 49 0.45 9.74 -2.57
N GLU A 50 0.84 10.92 -2.08
CA GLU A 50 -0.05 12.07 -1.92
C GLU A 50 -0.23 12.80 -3.26
N ARG A 51 -1.40 12.61 -3.88
CA ARG A 51 -1.70 13.25 -5.15
C ARG A 51 -2.33 14.63 -4.95
N SER A 52 -1.76 15.68 -5.55
CA SER A 52 -2.28 17.06 -5.42
C SER A 52 -3.69 17.21 -5.99
N TYR A 53 -4.03 16.41 -7.01
CA TYR A 53 -5.38 16.36 -7.55
C TYR A 53 -6.41 15.90 -6.52
N ALA A 54 -6.01 15.13 -5.50
CA ALA A 54 -6.93 14.65 -4.47
C ALA A 54 -7.50 15.80 -3.64
N ALA A 55 -6.77 16.91 -3.55
CA ALA A 55 -7.21 18.16 -2.92
C ALA A 55 -7.72 19.20 -3.94
N GLY A 56 -7.86 18.82 -5.22
CA GLY A 56 -8.27 19.73 -6.30
C GLY A 56 -7.23 20.80 -6.65
N LYS A 57 -5.95 20.58 -6.32
CA LYS A 57 -4.87 21.56 -6.51
C LYS A 57 -3.89 21.10 -7.59
N ILE A 58 -3.36 22.06 -8.35
CA ILE A 58 -2.24 21.82 -9.27
C ILE A 58 -0.94 21.88 -8.44
N PRO A 59 0.01 20.93 -8.60
CA PRO A 59 1.27 20.96 -7.87
C PRO A 59 2.02 22.28 -8.12
N GLY A 60 2.45 22.94 -7.03
CA GLY A 60 3.18 24.22 -7.09
C GLY A 60 4.66 24.11 -7.46
N SER A 61 5.16 22.92 -7.81
CA SER A 61 6.55 22.74 -8.22
C SER A 61 6.80 23.33 -9.61
N PHE A 62 8.06 23.68 -9.92
CA PHE A 62 8.45 24.21 -11.24
C PHE A 62 7.99 23.30 -12.40
N PHE A 63 8.08 21.98 -12.21
CA PHE A 63 7.65 20.98 -13.19
C PHE A 63 6.16 20.65 -13.13
N ARG A 64 5.38 21.29 -12.23
CA ARG A 64 3.95 21.02 -11.98
C ARG A 64 3.65 19.53 -11.76
N ARG A 65 4.60 18.83 -11.15
CA ARG A 65 4.49 17.41 -10.79
C ARG A 65 4.83 17.24 -9.32
N GLU A 66 4.24 16.21 -8.74
CA GLU A 66 4.65 15.73 -7.43
C GLU A 66 6.10 15.23 -7.49
N GLY A 67 6.84 15.56 -6.44
CA GLY A 67 8.25 15.22 -6.33
C GLY A 67 8.46 14.26 -5.17
N ARG A 68 9.36 14.66 -4.27
CA ARG A 68 9.68 13.89 -3.08
C ARG A 68 8.46 13.73 -2.17
N ALA A 69 8.33 12.55 -1.55
CA ALA A 69 7.35 12.30 -0.52
C ALA A 69 7.46 13.33 0.62
N SER A 70 6.31 13.80 1.09
CA SER A 70 6.18 14.70 2.23
C SER A 70 6.56 13.99 3.54
N GLU A 71 6.78 14.77 4.59
CA GLU A 71 7.04 14.20 5.92
C GLU A 71 5.85 13.35 6.41
N SER A 72 4.62 13.81 6.17
CA SER A 72 3.39 13.06 6.49
C SER A 72 3.35 11.72 5.76
N ALA A 73 3.65 11.70 4.47
CA ALA A 73 3.71 10.48 3.68
C ALA A 73 4.78 9.51 4.23
N ILE A 74 5.98 10.00 4.55
CA ILE A 74 7.06 9.16 5.12
C ILE A 74 6.66 8.60 6.49
N LEU A 75 5.98 9.39 7.32
CA LEU A 75 5.48 8.92 8.62
C LEU A 75 4.37 7.87 8.44
N ALA A 76 3.45 8.06 7.49
CA ALA A 76 2.41 7.09 7.16
C ALA A 76 3.00 5.77 6.63
N CYS A 77 4.04 5.83 5.78
CA CYS A 77 4.80 4.64 5.37
C CYS A 77 5.32 3.87 6.57
N ARG A 78 5.97 4.55 7.53
CA ARG A 78 6.53 3.92 8.72
C ARG A 78 5.45 3.38 9.67
N LEU A 79 4.34 4.09 9.82
CA LEU A 79 3.20 3.65 10.62
C LEU A 79 2.54 2.39 10.03
N THR A 80 2.61 2.22 8.72
CA THR A 80 2.10 1.03 8.02
C THR A 80 3.10 -0.12 8.04
N ASP A 81 4.39 0.14 7.81
CA ASP A 81 5.44 -0.89 7.76
C ASP A 81 5.66 -1.57 9.13
N ARG A 82 5.72 -0.79 10.21
CA ARG A 82 6.00 -1.29 11.58
C ARG A 82 5.06 -2.41 12.04
N PRO A 83 3.72 -2.30 11.91
CA PRO A 83 2.80 -3.36 12.29
C PRO A 83 2.73 -4.49 11.26
N LEU A 84 3.00 -4.24 9.98
CA LEU A 84 2.89 -5.27 8.93
C LEU A 84 4.10 -6.21 8.88
N ARG A 85 5.31 -5.68 9.03
CA ARG A 85 6.55 -6.46 8.97
C ARG A 85 6.58 -7.71 9.86
N PRO A 86 6.14 -7.68 11.14
CA PRO A 86 6.13 -8.87 11.99
C PRO A 86 5.00 -9.87 11.69
N LEU A 87 4.03 -9.53 10.82
CA LEU A 87 2.92 -10.43 10.49
C LEU A 87 3.26 -11.44 9.40
N PHE A 88 4.38 -11.25 8.70
CA PHE A 88 4.84 -12.18 7.67
C PHE A 88 5.48 -13.42 8.29
N PRO A 89 5.28 -14.62 7.71
CA PRO A 89 5.90 -15.84 8.20
C PRO A 89 7.43 -15.77 8.18
N ASP A 90 8.06 -16.41 9.17
CA ASP A 90 9.51 -16.52 9.22
C ASP A 90 10.06 -17.21 7.96
N GLY A 91 11.06 -16.62 7.34
CA GLY A 91 11.67 -17.12 6.10
C GLY A 91 10.98 -16.68 4.81
N PHE A 92 9.92 -15.88 4.87
CA PHE A 92 9.33 -15.24 3.70
C PHE A 92 10.29 -14.18 3.14
N ARG A 93 10.85 -14.44 1.96
CA ARG A 93 11.90 -13.61 1.31
C ARG A 93 11.45 -13.01 -0.02
N ASN A 94 10.15 -13.05 -0.29
CA ASN A 94 9.61 -12.48 -1.51
C ASN A 94 9.56 -10.96 -1.37
N ASP A 95 9.86 -10.26 -2.46
CA ASP A 95 9.82 -8.80 -2.50
C ASP A 95 8.37 -8.34 -2.48
N VAL A 96 7.99 -7.63 -1.41
CA VAL A 96 6.63 -7.10 -1.21
C VAL A 96 6.66 -5.59 -1.32
N HIS A 97 5.83 -5.07 -2.21
CA HIS A 97 5.65 -3.64 -2.40
C HIS A 97 4.20 -3.25 -2.14
N ILE A 98 3.99 -2.36 -1.17
CA ILE A 98 2.70 -1.78 -0.84
C ILE A 98 2.73 -0.31 -1.29
N VAL A 99 1.73 0.09 -2.08
CA VAL A 99 1.56 1.47 -2.52
C VAL A 99 0.18 1.96 -2.11
N ALA A 100 0.14 3.04 -1.33
CA ALA A 100 -1.08 3.74 -0.96
C ALA A 100 -1.18 5.05 -1.72
N THR A 101 -2.09 5.14 -2.69
CA THR A 101 -2.31 6.33 -3.50
C THR A 101 -3.58 7.03 -3.04
N ILE A 102 -3.47 8.30 -2.65
CA ILE A 102 -4.62 9.10 -2.25
C ILE A 102 -5.33 9.61 -3.50
N LEU A 103 -6.57 9.17 -3.70
CA LEU A 103 -7.40 9.56 -4.84
C LEU A 103 -8.26 10.80 -4.55
N GLY A 104 -8.69 10.95 -3.30
CA GLY A 104 -9.50 12.09 -2.85
C GLY A 104 -9.17 12.42 -1.39
N ALA A 105 -9.12 13.71 -1.07
CA ALA A 105 -8.88 14.20 0.28
C ALA A 105 -9.85 15.34 0.59
N ASP A 106 -10.67 15.14 1.61
CA ASP A 106 -11.70 16.10 2.02
C ASP A 106 -11.20 17.18 3.00
N GLN A 107 -9.92 17.09 3.40
CA GLN A 107 -9.23 18.00 4.34
C GLN A 107 -9.82 18.04 5.75
N GLU A 108 -10.86 17.23 6.02
CA GLU A 108 -11.45 17.05 7.35
C GLU A 108 -11.01 15.74 7.97
N ASN A 109 -10.92 14.69 7.15
CA ASN A 109 -10.54 13.35 7.59
C ASN A 109 -9.07 13.07 7.26
N PRO A 110 -8.28 12.61 8.24
CA PRO A 110 -6.91 12.19 7.98
C PRO A 110 -6.91 10.91 7.15
N ASN A 111 -5.98 10.85 6.19
CA ASN A 111 -5.90 9.82 5.15
C ASN A 111 -4.94 8.67 5.49
N ASP A 112 -4.13 8.84 6.53
CA ASP A 112 -3.17 7.86 7.07
C ASP A 112 -3.87 6.63 7.69
N VAL A 113 -4.81 6.84 8.61
CA VAL A 113 -5.55 5.78 9.30
C VAL A 113 -6.35 4.89 8.33
N PRO A 114 -7.17 5.44 7.40
CA PRO A 114 -7.87 4.58 6.45
C PRO A 114 -6.90 3.81 5.55
N ALA A 115 -5.78 4.41 5.16
CA ALA A 115 -4.76 3.73 4.36
C ALA A 115 -4.08 2.58 5.10
N ILE A 116 -3.76 2.75 6.40
CA ILE A 116 -3.21 1.67 7.24
C ILE A 116 -4.19 0.49 7.31
N ASN A 117 -5.48 0.78 7.54
CA ASN A 117 -6.50 -0.27 7.61
C ASN A 117 -6.68 -0.98 6.27
N ALA A 118 -6.63 -0.24 5.15
CA ALA A 118 -6.67 -0.84 3.82
C ALA A 118 -5.43 -1.69 3.52
N ALA A 119 -4.24 -1.24 3.93
CA ALA A 119 -3.00 -2.01 3.82
C ALA A 119 -3.06 -3.30 4.67
N SER A 120 -3.69 -3.26 5.84
CA SER A 120 -3.92 -4.45 6.67
C SER A 120 -4.90 -5.43 6.01
N ALA A 121 -6.07 -4.94 5.57
CA ALA A 121 -7.05 -5.77 4.86
C ALA A 121 -6.45 -6.42 3.60
N HIS A 122 -5.55 -5.69 2.93
CA HIS A 122 -4.78 -6.15 1.79
C HIS A 122 -3.73 -7.22 2.16
N CYS A 123 -2.92 -6.99 3.20
CA CYS A 123 -1.89 -7.93 3.64
C CYS A 123 -2.46 -9.30 3.99
N VAL A 124 -3.66 -9.35 4.59
CA VAL A 124 -4.35 -10.62 4.85
C VAL A 124 -4.60 -11.39 3.55
N PHE A 125 -5.02 -10.70 2.48
CA PHE A 125 -5.24 -11.32 1.17
C PHE A 125 -3.93 -11.82 0.54
N LEU A 126 -2.86 -11.03 0.64
CA LEU A 126 -1.54 -11.38 0.11
C LEU A 126 -0.91 -12.60 0.82
N ILE A 127 -1.00 -12.64 2.16
CA ILE A 127 -0.50 -13.77 2.97
C ILE A 127 -1.30 -15.03 2.66
N PHE A 128 -2.62 -14.91 2.48
CA PHE A 128 -3.47 -16.05 2.14
C PHE A 128 -3.14 -16.63 0.75
N LEU A 129 -2.97 -15.78 -0.26
CA LEU A 129 -2.53 -16.19 -1.60
C LEU A 129 -1.10 -16.75 -1.63
N SER A 130 -0.22 -16.25 -0.76
CA SER A 130 1.16 -16.72 -0.67
C SER A 130 1.26 -18.11 -0.03
N ARG A 131 0.30 -18.49 0.84
CA ARG A 131 0.19 -19.89 1.33
C ARG A 131 -0.15 -20.86 0.20
N ASP A 132 -1.02 -20.48 -0.73
CA ASP A 132 -1.32 -21.30 -1.91
C ASP A 132 -0.10 -21.39 -2.87
N LEU A 133 0.69 -20.33 -2.99
CA LEU A 133 1.94 -20.35 -3.76
C LEU A 133 3.04 -21.21 -3.12
N LEU A 134 3.14 -21.23 -1.79
CA LEU A 134 4.05 -22.12 -1.05
C LEU A 134 3.60 -23.58 -1.16
N ALA A 135 2.30 -23.86 -1.07
CA ALA A 135 1.74 -25.21 -1.23
C ALA A 135 1.86 -25.75 -2.67
N ALA A 136 1.96 -24.88 -3.68
CA ALA A 136 2.18 -25.28 -5.08
C ALA A 136 3.65 -25.56 -5.43
N SER A 137 4.58 -25.38 -4.48
CA SER A 137 6.02 -25.62 -4.65
C SER A 137 6.53 -26.91 -3.99
N GLU A 138 5.64 -27.71 -3.40
CA GLU A 138 5.87 -29.11 -2.99
C GLU A 138 5.23 -30.08 -3.99
#